data_AF-A0A0E1ENB9-F1
#
_entry.id   AF-A0A0E1ENB9-F1
#
_cell.length_a   1.000
_cell.length_b   1.000
_cell.length_c   1.000
_cell.angle_alpha   90.00
_cell.angle_beta   90.00
_cell.angle_gamma   90.00
#
_symmetry.space_group_name_H-M   'P 1'
#
loop_
_entity.id
_entity.type
_entity.pdbx_description
1 polymer ?
#
loop_
_entity_poly.entity_id
_entity_poly.type
_entity_poly.pdbx_seq_one_letter_code
_entity_poly.pdbx_strand_id
1 'polypeptide(L)'
;MLYQEFYQSPLGEIRLLADNLGLSGLYFVGQKYDMLAVNQEEIVNMSNSYTLLGKKWLDAYFSQQNLPSIPLSLRGTAFQTRVWQELQKIPFGDTKTYGELAKELNCQSAQAVGGAIGKNPISLIIPCHRVLGRYGQLTGYAGGLERKSWLLEYEKEK
;
A
#
# COMPACT_ATOMS: atom_id res chain seq x y z
N MET A 1 -20.46 -5.12 -2.88
CA MET A 1 -19.86 -6.44 -3.15
C MET A 1 -18.43 -6.26 -3.62
N LEU A 2 -17.50 -7.03 -3.05
CA LEU A 2 -16.09 -7.07 -3.39
C LEU A 2 -15.66 -8.50 -3.74
N TYR A 3 -14.75 -8.59 -4.70
CA TYR A 3 -14.09 -9.81 -5.13
C TYR A 3 -12.78 -9.96 -4.38
N GLN A 4 -12.48 -11.16 -3.89
CA GLN A 4 -11.30 -11.46 -3.12
C GLN A 4 -10.46 -12.57 -3.74
N GLU A 5 -9.15 -12.33 -3.75
CA GLU A 5 -8.14 -13.35 -4.01
C GLU A 5 -6.98 -13.24 -3.02
N PHE A 6 -6.15 -14.28 -2.97
CA PHE A 6 -4.92 -14.32 -2.19
C PHE A 6 -3.71 -14.55 -3.10
N TYR A 7 -2.56 -14.07 -2.64
CA TYR A 7 -1.28 -14.16 -3.31
C TYR A 7 -0.19 -14.56 -2.30
N GLN A 8 0.59 -15.58 -2.62
CA GLN A 8 1.71 -16.00 -1.78
C GLN A 8 2.96 -15.19 -2.14
N SER A 9 3.44 -14.36 -1.20
CA SER A 9 4.66 -13.57 -1.38
C SER A 9 5.79 -14.09 -0.49
N PRO A 10 7.05 -13.67 -0.74
CA PRO A 10 8.16 -13.93 0.19
C PRO A 10 7.94 -13.39 1.62
N LEU A 11 6.98 -12.48 1.80
CA LEU A 11 6.64 -11.84 3.07
C LEU A 11 5.34 -12.37 3.71
N GLY A 12 4.86 -13.52 3.21
CA GLY A 12 3.60 -14.14 3.59
C GLY A 12 2.46 -13.82 2.64
N GLU A 13 1.25 -14.24 3.02
CA GLU A 13 0.06 -14.10 2.20
C GLU A 13 -0.41 -12.64 2.09
N ILE A 14 -0.77 -12.25 0.87
CA ILE A 14 -1.34 -10.95 0.52
C ILE A 14 -2.79 -11.17 0.08
N ARG A 15 -3.72 -10.46 0.68
CA ARG A 15 -5.13 -10.38 0.29
C ARG A 15 -5.30 -9.26 -0.74
N LEU A 16 -5.94 -9.57 -1.86
CA LEU A 16 -6.39 -8.62 -2.86
C LEU A 16 -7.90 -8.47 -2.81
N LEU A 17 -8.38 -7.23 -2.93
CA LEU A 17 -9.80 -6.92 -3.03
C LEU A 17 -10.04 -5.97 -4.18
N ALA A 18 -11.13 -6.19 -4.89
CA ALA A 18 -11.57 -5.29 -5.94
C ALA A 18 -13.09 -5.16 -5.98
N ASP A 19 -13.55 -3.99 -6.41
CA ASP A 19 -14.92 -3.80 -6.91
C ASP A 19 -14.91 -3.80 -8.45
N ASN A 20 -15.98 -3.30 -9.07
CA ASN A 20 -16.11 -3.20 -10.52
C ASN A 20 -15.37 -1.99 -11.12
N LEU A 21 -14.78 -1.12 -10.29
CA LEU A 21 -14.05 0.09 -10.72
C LEU A 21 -12.54 -0.07 -10.64
N GLY A 22 -12.05 -0.90 -9.71
CA GLY A 22 -10.62 -1.13 -9.57
C GLY A 22 -10.25 -1.97 -8.35
N LEU A 23 -8.94 -2.07 -8.12
CA LEU A 23 -8.40 -2.64 -6.90
C LEU A 23 -8.73 -1.72 -5.73
N SER A 24 -9.45 -2.22 -4.73
CA SER A 24 -9.88 -1.48 -3.55
C SER A 24 -9.08 -1.85 -2.30
N GLY A 25 -8.30 -2.93 -2.37
CA GLY A 25 -7.52 -3.43 -1.26
C GLY A 25 -6.32 -4.28 -1.65
N LEU A 26 -5.20 -4.07 -0.95
CA LEU A 26 -4.03 -4.94 -0.97
C LEU A 26 -3.38 -4.92 0.42
N TYR A 27 -3.53 -6.02 1.14
CA TYR A 27 -3.16 -6.13 2.55
C TYR A 27 -2.30 -7.37 2.76
N PHE A 28 -1.22 -7.26 3.53
CA PHE A 28 -0.65 -8.45 4.14
C PHE A 28 -1.65 -9.02 5.14
N VAL A 29 -1.90 -10.33 5.08
CA VAL A 29 -2.78 -10.98 6.04
C VAL A 29 -2.22 -10.77 7.46
N GLY A 30 -3.08 -10.28 8.37
CA GLY A 30 -2.71 -9.93 9.74
C GLY A 30 -2.13 -8.52 9.92
N GLN A 31 -2.11 -7.67 8.89
CA GLN A 31 -1.67 -6.29 9.04
C GLN A 31 -2.65 -5.43 9.87
N LYS A 32 -2.13 -4.36 10.47
CA LYS A 32 -2.95 -3.36 11.18
C LYS A 32 -3.90 -2.68 10.18
N TYR A 33 -5.16 -2.52 10.57
CA TYR A 33 -6.23 -1.93 9.74
C TYR A 33 -6.61 -2.74 8.49
N ASP A 34 -6.39 -4.06 8.49
CA ASP A 34 -6.91 -4.96 7.47
C ASP A 34 -8.42 -4.74 7.27
N MET A 35 -8.86 -4.66 6.01
CA MET A 35 -10.25 -4.44 5.61
C MET A 35 -10.93 -3.16 6.13
N LEU A 36 -10.21 -2.24 6.80
CA LEU A 36 -10.84 -1.11 7.49
C LEU A 36 -11.68 -0.23 6.54
N ALA A 37 -11.22 -0.03 5.30
CA ALA A 37 -11.89 0.81 4.31
C ALA A 37 -13.16 0.18 3.71
N VAL A 38 -13.40 -1.12 3.95
CA VAL A 38 -14.43 -1.93 3.28
C VAL A 38 -15.16 -2.88 4.23
N ASN A 39 -15.12 -2.60 5.54
CA ASN A 39 -15.61 -3.50 6.59
C ASN A 39 -17.13 -3.78 6.58
N GLN A 40 -17.91 -3.07 5.76
CA GLN A 40 -19.35 -3.25 5.61
C GLN A 40 -19.75 -3.88 4.26
N GLU A 41 -18.78 -4.21 3.41
CA GLU A 41 -19.05 -4.79 2.09
C GLU A 41 -19.19 -6.30 2.17
N GLU A 42 -20.12 -6.85 1.37
CA GLU A 42 -20.14 -8.28 1.10
C GLU A 42 -18.90 -8.67 0.28
N ILE A 43 -18.19 -9.71 0.71
CA ILE A 43 -16.96 -10.20 0.08
C ILE A 43 -17.17 -11.62 -0.44
N VAL A 44 -16.91 -11.83 -1.72
CA VAL A 44 -16.97 -13.13 -2.37
C VAL A 44 -15.58 -13.64 -2.71
N ASN A 45 -15.32 -14.92 -2.46
CA ASN A 45 -14.06 -15.60 -2.82
C ASN A 45 -14.07 -15.98 -4.30
N MET A 46 -14.03 -14.97 -5.15
CA MET A 46 -14.02 -15.10 -6.61
C MET A 46 -13.07 -14.06 -7.19
N SER A 47 -12.43 -14.41 -8.31
CA SER A 47 -11.64 -13.48 -9.10
C SER A 47 -12.54 -12.55 -9.92
N ASN A 48 -12.03 -11.36 -10.18
CA ASN A 48 -12.48 -10.45 -11.24
C ASN A 48 -11.27 -9.92 -12.01
N SER A 49 -11.48 -9.05 -13.00
CA SER A 49 -10.39 -8.49 -13.81
C SER A 49 -9.32 -7.77 -12.98
N TYR A 50 -9.70 -7.07 -11.90
CA TYR A 50 -8.78 -6.24 -11.11
C TYR A 50 -8.01 -7.03 -10.05
N THR A 51 -8.59 -8.08 -9.46
CA THR A 51 -7.85 -9.02 -8.60
C THR A 51 -6.80 -9.78 -9.40
N LEU A 52 -7.15 -10.26 -10.61
CA LEU A 52 -6.19 -10.87 -11.53
C LEU A 52 -5.08 -9.90 -11.97
N LEU A 53 -5.43 -8.63 -12.25
CA LEU A 53 -4.44 -7.60 -12.58
C LEU A 53 -3.54 -7.27 -11.38
N GLY A 54 -4.09 -7.27 -10.16
CA GLY A 54 -3.32 -7.09 -8.92
C GLY A 54 -2.31 -8.21 -8.70
N LYS A 55 -2.67 -9.47 -8.99
CA LYS A 55 -1.70 -10.60 -8.93
C LYS A 55 -0.59 -10.44 -9.96
N LYS A 56 -0.91 -10.06 -11.20
CA LYS A 56 0.10 -9.74 -12.23
C LYS A 56 1.03 -8.60 -11.81
N TRP A 57 0.48 -7.58 -11.14
CA TRP A 57 1.29 -6.50 -10.59
C TRP A 57 2.26 -7.00 -9.51
N LEU A 58 1.78 -7.86 -8.60
CA LEU A 58 2.62 -8.47 -7.56
C LEU A 58 3.71 -9.37 -8.16
N ASP A 59 3.38 -10.17 -9.17
CA ASP A 59 4.36 -10.97 -9.92
C ASP A 59 5.46 -10.09 -10.51
N ALA A 60 5.08 -8.99 -11.16
CA ALA A 60 6.05 -8.02 -11.71
C ALA A 60 6.89 -7.36 -10.61
N TYR A 61 6.28 -7.00 -9.48
CA TYR A 61 6.98 -6.38 -8.35
C TYR A 61 8.03 -7.32 -7.73
N PHE A 62 7.64 -8.55 -7.41
CA PHE A 62 8.54 -9.55 -6.79
C PHE A 62 9.53 -10.20 -7.77
N SER A 63 9.42 -9.93 -9.07
CA SER A 63 10.41 -10.28 -10.09
C SER A 63 11.19 -9.08 -10.64
N GLN A 64 11.00 -7.89 -10.05
CA GLN A 64 11.61 -6.62 -10.46
C GLN A 64 11.41 -6.24 -11.94
N GLN A 65 10.30 -6.67 -12.54
CA GLN A 65 9.91 -6.35 -13.91
C GLN A 65 9.17 -5.00 -13.99
N ASN A 66 8.83 -4.58 -15.20
CA ASN A 66 8.03 -3.39 -15.42
C ASN A 66 6.64 -3.55 -14.78
N LEU A 67 6.31 -2.62 -13.89
CA LEU A 67 5.04 -2.63 -13.17
C LEU A 67 3.90 -2.20 -14.09
N PRO A 68 2.84 -3.02 -14.28
CA PRO A 68 1.69 -2.63 -15.08
C PRO A 68 0.90 -1.51 -14.38
N SER A 69 0.16 -0.72 -15.15
CA SER A 69 -0.84 0.20 -14.59
C SER A 69 -2.04 -0.59 -14.08
N ILE A 70 -2.60 -0.17 -12.94
CA ILE A 70 -3.77 -0.79 -12.32
C ILE A 70 -4.72 0.29 -11.80
N PRO A 71 -6.00 0.30 -12.24
CA PRO A 71 -7.00 1.20 -11.67
C PRO A 71 -7.24 0.93 -10.19
N LEU A 72 -7.22 1.98 -9.37
CA LEU A 72 -7.44 1.92 -7.93
C LEU A 72 -8.80 2.51 -7.57
N SER A 73 -9.59 1.78 -6.79
CA SER A 73 -10.87 2.23 -6.21
C SER A 73 -10.63 2.59 -4.73
N LEU A 74 -10.04 3.76 -4.50
CA LEU A 74 -9.63 4.19 -3.16
C LEU A 74 -10.83 4.72 -2.35
N ARG A 75 -10.98 4.23 -1.12
CA ARG A 75 -12.01 4.67 -0.16
C ARG A 75 -11.34 5.29 1.06
N GLY A 76 -11.41 6.61 1.15
CA GLY A 76 -10.80 7.38 2.24
C GLY A 76 -11.28 8.83 2.23
N THR A 77 -10.92 9.58 3.27
CA THR A 77 -11.17 11.02 3.30
C THR A 77 -10.34 11.73 2.23
N ALA A 78 -10.75 12.95 1.85
CA ALA A 78 -9.98 13.75 0.89
C ALA A 78 -8.51 13.93 1.30
N PHE A 79 -8.24 14.08 2.61
CA PHE A 79 -6.88 14.17 3.12
C PHE A 79 -6.10 12.86 2.96
N GLN A 80 -6.73 11.72 3.28
CA GLN A 80 -6.11 10.40 3.09
C GLN A 80 -5.77 10.14 1.63
N THR A 81 -6.73 10.37 0.72
CA THR A 81 -6.52 10.18 -0.72
C THR A 81 -5.39 11.05 -1.24
N ARG A 82 -5.30 12.32 -0.80
CA ARG A 82 -4.19 13.21 -1.16
C ARG A 82 -2.84 12.69 -0.65
N VAL A 83 -2.78 12.21 0.60
CA VAL A 83 -1.56 11.60 1.16
C VAL A 83 -1.14 10.39 0.33
N TRP A 84 -2.08 9.51 -0.01
CA TRP A 84 -1.81 8.30 -0.80
C TRP A 84 -1.37 8.60 -2.24
N GLN A 85 -1.86 9.68 -2.83
CA GLN A 85 -1.38 10.16 -4.12
C GLN A 85 0.06 10.67 -4.04
N GLU A 86 0.44 11.41 -2.99
CA GLU A 86 1.83 11.83 -2.80
C GLU A 86 2.77 10.64 -2.55
N LEU A 87 2.33 9.60 -1.83
CA LEU A 87 3.12 8.38 -1.63
C LEU A 87 3.48 7.70 -2.96
N GLN A 88 2.54 7.63 -3.91
CA GLN A 88 2.77 7.00 -5.22
C GLN A 88 3.83 7.73 -6.07
N LYS A 89 4.19 8.97 -5.71
CA LYS A 89 5.26 9.71 -6.37
C LYS A 89 6.65 9.34 -5.88
N ILE A 90 6.77 8.59 -4.79
CA ILE A 90 8.07 8.13 -4.27
C ILE A 90 8.53 6.96 -5.15
N PRO A 91 9.63 7.09 -5.92
CA PRO A 91 10.10 6.04 -6.82
C PRO A 91 10.48 4.75 -6.09
N PHE A 92 10.57 3.65 -6.86
CA PHE A 92 11.09 2.38 -6.36
C PHE A 92 12.56 2.54 -5.94
N GLY A 93 12.92 2.06 -4.75
CA GLY A 93 14.27 2.21 -4.18
C GLY A 93 14.52 3.53 -3.44
N ASP A 94 13.64 4.53 -3.61
CA ASP A 94 13.75 5.82 -2.94
C ASP A 94 12.92 5.87 -1.65
N THR A 95 13.29 6.80 -0.76
CA THR A 95 12.58 7.03 0.49
C THR A 95 12.33 8.51 0.75
N LYS A 96 11.32 8.80 1.56
CA LYS A 96 11.06 10.12 2.13
C LYS A 96 10.83 10.03 3.62
N THR A 97 10.99 11.12 4.34
CA THR A 97 10.62 11.24 5.73
C THR A 97 9.17 11.71 5.90
N TYR A 98 8.54 11.39 7.02
CA TYR A 98 7.22 11.96 7.38
C TYR A 98 7.22 13.49 7.37
N GLY A 99 8.35 14.13 7.73
CA GLY A 99 8.49 15.58 7.74
C GLY A 99 8.53 16.19 6.33
N GLU A 100 9.19 15.55 5.38
CA GLU A 100 9.20 15.97 3.98
C GLU A 100 7.81 15.85 3.36
N LEU A 101 7.13 14.72 3.56
CA LEU A 101 5.75 14.56 3.09
C LEU A 101 4.80 15.57 3.72
N ALA A 102 4.93 15.85 5.02
CA ALA A 102 4.11 16.86 5.68
C ALA A 102 4.30 18.25 5.06
N LYS A 103 5.54 18.63 4.72
CA LYS A 103 5.82 19.89 4.01
C LYS A 103 5.20 19.92 2.61
N GLU A 104 5.38 18.86 1.82
CA GLU A 104 4.82 18.75 0.46
C GLU A 104 3.28 18.81 0.45
N LEU A 105 2.66 18.24 1.47
CA LEU A 105 1.21 18.26 1.66
C LEU A 105 0.68 19.58 2.24
N ASN A 106 1.55 20.52 2.61
CA ASN A 106 1.22 21.72 3.39
C ASN A 106 0.45 21.37 4.68
N CYS A 107 0.84 20.27 5.34
CA CYS A 107 0.25 19.81 6.58
C CYS A 107 1.21 20.09 7.75
N GLN A 108 0.73 20.81 8.77
CA GLN A 108 1.54 21.14 9.94
C GLN A 108 1.73 19.94 10.90
N SER A 109 1.00 18.83 10.70
CA SER A 109 1.03 17.66 11.58
C SER A 109 1.57 16.42 10.89
N ALA A 110 2.83 16.10 11.15
CA ALA A 110 3.44 14.83 10.72
C ALA A 110 2.70 13.61 11.30
N GLN A 111 2.06 13.76 12.48
CA GLN A 111 1.24 12.71 13.08
C GLN A 111 -0.04 12.44 12.25
N ALA A 112 -0.71 13.50 11.76
CA ALA A 112 -1.87 13.35 10.90
C ALA A 112 -1.50 12.64 9.58
N VAL A 113 -0.36 13.02 8.98
CA VAL A 113 0.20 12.35 7.80
C VAL A 113 0.51 10.87 8.11
N GLY A 114 1.17 10.58 9.23
CA GLY A 114 1.44 9.21 9.67
C GLY A 114 0.17 8.37 9.88
N GLY A 115 -0.89 8.97 10.42
CA GLY A 115 -2.20 8.33 10.57
C GLY A 115 -2.87 8.02 9.24
N ALA A 116 -2.74 8.90 8.24
CA ALA A 116 -3.25 8.66 6.89
C ALA A 116 -2.44 7.58 6.14
N ILE A 117 -1.11 7.62 6.24
CA ILE A 117 -0.19 6.59 5.69
C ILE A 117 -0.51 5.22 6.28
N GLY A 118 -0.70 5.14 7.61
CA GLY A 118 -1.00 3.89 8.30
C GLY A 118 -2.32 3.26 7.88
N LYS A 119 -3.28 4.06 7.38
CA LYS A 119 -4.58 3.59 6.88
C LYS A 119 -4.60 3.35 5.37
N ASN A 120 -3.42 3.27 4.73
CA ASN A 120 -3.31 2.92 3.32
C ASN A 120 -4.00 1.57 3.02
N PRO A 121 -5.03 1.55 2.15
CA PRO A 121 -5.76 0.33 1.84
C PRO A 121 -5.04 -0.55 0.80
N ILE A 122 -4.05 -0.04 0.08
CA ILE A 122 -3.39 -0.76 -1.02
C ILE A 122 -1.88 -0.73 -0.83
N SER A 123 -1.39 -1.61 0.04
CA SER A 123 0.04 -1.77 0.34
C SER A 123 0.84 -2.08 -0.94
N LEU A 124 2.15 -1.81 -0.92
CA LEU A 124 3.08 -1.97 -2.05
C LEU A 124 2.81 -1.03 -3.24
N ILE A 125 1.60 -1.03 -3.79
CA ILE A 125 1.20 -0.14 -4.90
C ILE A 125 1.18 1.32 -4.43
N ILE A 126 0.56 1.58 -3.28
CA ILE A 126 0.78 2.83 -2.54
C ILE A 126 1.92 2.54 -1.56
N PRO A 127 3.13 3.07 -1.79
CA PRO A 127 4.35 2.56 -1.16
C PRO A 127 4.58 3.17 0.23
N CYS A 128 3.69 2.89 1.18
CA CYS A 128 3.79 3.41 2.54
C CYS A 128 5.03 2.91 3.31
N HIS A 129 5.67 1.82 2.87
CA HIS A 129 6.95 1.35 3.41
C HIS A 129 8.13 2.27 3.08
N ARG A 130 8.04 3.09 2.03
CA ARG A 130 9.08 4.06 1.62
C ARG A 130 9.15 5.31 2.49
N VAL A 131 8.28 5.43 3.49
CA VAL A 131 8.27 6.59 4.42
C VAL A 131 8.98 6.25 5.70
N LEU A 132 10.01 7.00 6.06
CA LEU A 132 10.84 6.80 7.24
C LEU A 132 10.63 7.90 8.29
N GLY A 133 11.02 7.58 9.53
CA GLY A 133 11.19 8.56 10.59
C GLY A 133 12.33 9.55 10.27
N ARG A 134 12.54 10.50 11.18
CA ARG A 134 13.68 11.42 11.10
C ARG A 134 14.99 10.60 11.05
N TYR A 135 15.96 11.07 10.27
CA TYR A 135 17.27 10.41 10.10
C TYR A 135 17.19 8.96 9.59
N GLY A 136 16.15 8.62 8.82
CA GLY A 136 16.01 7.28 8.24
C GLY A 136 15.53 6.19 9.20
N GLN A 137 15.04 6.57 10.39
CA GLN A 137 14.58 5.59 11.38
C GLN A 137 13.42 4.75 10.85
N LEU A 138 13.54 3.42 10.96
CA LEU A 138 12.43 2.50 10.74
C LEU A 138 11.39 2.64 11.85
N THR A 139 10.28 3.28 11.53
CA THR A 139 9.13 3.43 12.42
C THR A 139 7.85 3.14 11.66
N GLY A 140 6.79 2.75 12.37
CA GLY A 140 5.41 2.71 11.87
C GLY A 140 5.20 2.02 10.50
N TYR A 141 4.69 0.79 10.52
CA TYR A 141 4.20 0.14 9.30
C TYR A 141 3.03 -0.78 9.64
N ALA A 142 1.94 -0.67 8.89
CA ALA A 142 0.75 -1.46 9.11
C ALA A 142 1.05 -2.97 9.01
N GLY A 143 1.89 -3.36 8.04
CA GLY A 143 2.32 -4.75 7.83
C GLY A 143 3.42 -5.26 8.78
N GLY A 144 3.89 -4.46 9.74
CA GLY A 144 4.98 -4.83 10.66
C GLY A 144 6.39 -4.43 10.20
N LEU A 145 7.26 -4.07 11.14
CA LEU A 145 8.58 -3.51 10.84
C LEU A 145 9.51 -4.46 10.07
N GLU A 146 9.39 -5.77 10.30
CA GLU A 146 10.17 -6.79 9.56
C GLU A 146 9.89 -6.73 8.05
N ARG A 147 8.61 -6.72 7.65
CA ARG A 147 8.23 -6.58 6.24
C ARG A 147 8.72 -5.26 5.65
N LYS A 148 8.60 -4.15 6.39
CA LYS A 148 9.09 -2.84 5.93
C LYS A 148 10.60 -2.86 5.68
N SER A 149 11.38 -3.43 6.61
CA SER A 149 12.83 -3.54 6.47
C SER A 149 13.19 -4.38 5.24
N TRP A 150 12.55 -5.54 5.06
CA TRP A 150 12.80 -6.41 3.91
C TRP A 150 12.46 -5.72 2.59
N LEU A 151 11.31 -5.04 2.50
CA LEU A 151 10.90 -4.33 1.28
C LEU A 151 11.90 -3.22 0.91
N LEU A 152 12.36 -2.46 1.90
CA LEU A 152 13.33 -1.40 1.67
C LEU A 152 14.68 -1.93 1.20
N GLU A 153 15.09 -3.12 1.64
CA GLU A 153 16.31 -3.76 1.16
C GLU A 153 16.12 -4.33 -0.25
N TYR A 154 15.03 -5.08 -0.45
CA TYR A 154 14.64 -5.65 -1.74
C TYR A 154 14.60 -4.59 -2.86
N GLU A 155 14.11 -3.39 -2.56
CA GLU A 155 14.05 -2.31 -3.56
C GLU A 155 15.39 -1.62 -3.84
N LYS A 156 16.42 -1.81 -2.99
CA LYS A 156 17.77 -1.23 -3.17
C LYS A 156 18.71 -2.12 -3.98
N GLU A 157 18.47 -3.42 -4.05
CA GLU A 157 19.37 -4.40 -4.69
C GLU A 157 19.37 -4.35 -6.24
N LYS A 158 19.13 -3.17 -6.85
CA LYS A 158 19.00 -2.99 -8.30
C LYS A 158 20.17 -2.25 -8.93
#